data_AF-A0A949RQQ6-F1
#
_entry.id   AF-A0A949RQQ6-F1
#
_cell.length_a   1.000
_cell.length_b   1.000
_cell.length_c   1.000
_cell.angle_alpha   90.00
_cell.angle_beta   90.00
_cell.angle_gamma   90.00
#
_symmetry.space_group_name_H-M   'P 1'
#
loop_
_entity.id
_entity.type
_entity.pdbx_description
1 polymer ?
#
loop_
_entity_poly.entity_id
_entity_poly.type
_entity_poly.pdbx_seq_one_letter_code
_entity_poly.pdbx_strand_id
1 'polypeptide(L)'
;MEDFMRKGFYHSIPLPDGRVLEGILPLDVLNERVSEFPIPASLAGKRVLDIGTWDGFFAFEMERRGAGVVAIDATEVENFYVARQLLGSRVEYHVQDVYDLSIARNGVFDIVFFMGVLYHLKHPLLGLERVCEVTRDLAIVESFVTNESLNDEVPTLQFYETSELLGQIDNWCGPNIQCLLAFCRTAGFARPQLLRVNRQRALVACYRHWLPEPDHPTALPPNLLATTHSGNYGINVSPKSDDFLTAFFKSGEQSLTRDNVFPEVGGFGVAPVAIINTGADGWQASFRIPPGLGPGWHGVRLRTANSRFSQPTRIAIGVPARCASLEITGVCDAGSWRPGEVAAGDDAFLCIWVKGLPLNADRGNIRVSLGGKKLAVHQVSPHDSDDEPRQVNAKLPPDFPAGRYDLVASLGETRSAPVSIRVV
;
A
#
# COMPACT_ATOMS: atom_id res chain seq x y z
N MET A 1 -12.22 -19.69 -32.83
CA MET A 1 -12.54 -21.04 -32.34
C MET A 1 -11.97 -22.12 -33.25
N GLU A 2 -12.29 -22.15 -34.55
CA GLU A 2 -11.73 -23.15 -35.50
C GLU A 2 -10.19 -23.17 -35.54
N ASP A 3 -9.52 -22.02 -35.52
CA ASP A 3 -8.06 -21.98 -35.57
C ASP A 3 -7.39 -22.44 -34.25
N PHE A 4 -8.05 -22.23 -33.10
CA PHE A 4 -7.59 -22.77 -31.80
C PHE A 4 -7.70 -24.30 -31.77
N MET A 5 -8.86 -24.82 -32.18
CA MET A 5 -9.12 -26.27 -32.23
C MET A 5 -8.17 -26.99 -33.20
N ARG A 6 -7.65 -26.29 -34.21
CA ARG A 6 -6.67 -26.83 -35.17
C ARG A 6 -5.23 -26.79 -34.66
N LYS A 7 -4.81 -25.70 -34.01
CA LYS A 7 -3.41 -25.49 -33.59
C LYS A 7 -3.10 -26.03 -32.19
N GLY A 8 -4.11 -26.12 -31.32
CA GLY A 8 -3.95 -26.57 -29.94
C GLY A 8 -3.38 -25.50 -28.99
N PHE A 9 -2.38 -24.72 -29.42
CA PHE A 9 -1.73 -23.69 -28.60
C PHE A 9 -2.29 -22.27 -28.84
N TYR A 10 -2.22 -21.41 -27.82
CA TYR A 10 -2.57 -19.99 -27.96
C TYR A 10 -1.34 -19.16 -28.36
N HIS A 11 -0.20 -19.37 -27.72
CA HIS A 11 1.07 -18.74 -28.08
C HIS A 11 1.96 -19.67 -28.90
N SER A 12 2.63 -19.12 -29.93
CA SER A 12 3.72 -19.85 -30.58
C SER A 12 4.96 -19.90 -29.69
N ILE A 13 5.49 -21.10 -29.43
CA ILE A 13 6.62 -21.33 -28.51
C ILE A 13 7.82 -21.94 -29.26
N PRO A 14 8.99 -21.27 -29.31
CA PRO A 14 10.18 -21.81 -29.94
C PRO A 14 10.82 -22.90 -29.08
N LEU A 15 11.20 -24.01 -29.70
CA LEU A 15 11.85 -25.15 -29.04
C LEU A 15 13.38 -25.10 -29.23
N PRO A 16 14.16 -25.76 -28.34
CA PRO A 16 15.63 -25.73 -28.40
C PRO A 16 16.22 -26.35 -29.67
N ASP A 17 15.46 -27.21 -30.36
CA ASP A 17 15.85 -27.87 -31.60
C ASP A 17 15.51 -27.08 -32.87
N GLY A 18 15.01 -25.85 -32.71
CA GLY A 18 14.66 -24.95 -33.81
C GLY A 18 13.23 -25.12 -34.35
N ARG A 19 12.46 -26.10 -33.86
CA ARG A 19 11.01 -26.18 -34.14
C ARG A 19 10.23 -25.12 -33.37
N VAL A 20 8.99 -24.87 -33.80
CA VAL A 20 8.05 -23.99 -33.10
C VAL A 20 6.75 -24.77 -32.85
N LEU A 21 6.27 -24.74 -31.62
CA LEU A 21 4.88 -25.12 -31.32
C LEU A 21 4.00 -24.00 -31.86
N GLU A 22 3.21 -24.27 -32.89
CA GLU A 22 2.41 -23.25 -33.57
C GLU A 22 1.18 -22.89 -32.75
N GLY A 23 1.07 -21.63 -32.34
CA GLY A 23 -0.09 -21.07 -31.66
C GLY A 23 -0.91 -20.13 -32.54
N ILE A 24 -2.01 -19.62 -31.97
CA ILE A 24 -2.80 -18.55 -32.61
C ILE A 24 -1.97 -17.27 -32.74
N LEU A 25 -1.27 -16.89 -31.67
CA LEU A 25 -0.40 -15.72 -31.64
C LEU A 25 0.98 -16.08 -32.21
N PRO A 26 1.35 -15.50 -33.37
CA PRO A 26 2.62 -15.76 -34.01
C PRO A 26 3.82 -15.29 -33.17
N LEU A 27 4.97 -15.93 -33.37
CA LEU A 27 6.18 -15.69 -32.57
C LEU A 27 6.75 -14.28 -32.74
N ASP A 28 6.65 -13.69 -33.93
CA ASP A 28 7.08 -12.30 -34.19
C ASP A 28 6.26 -11.30 -33.38
N VAL A 29 4.93 -11.47 -33.33
CA VAL A 29 4.03 -10.65 -32.49
C VAL A 29 4.37 -10.79 -31.00
N LEU A 30 4.70 -12.01 -30.57
CA LEU A 30 5.08 -12.26 -29.18
C LEU A 30 6.43 -11.64 -28.82
N ASN A 31 7.42 -11.75 -29.70
CA ASN A 31 8.72 -11.11 -29.51
C ASN A 31 8.63 -9.58 -29.50
N GLU A 32 7.79 -9.00 -30.37
CA GLU A 32 7.48 -7.57 -30.35
C GLU A 32 6.91 -7.16 -28.99
N ARG A 33 5.90 -7.89 -28.49
CA ARG A 33 5.34 -7.64 -27.14
C ARG A 33 6.39 -7.68 -26.04
N VAL A 34 7.29 -8.67 -26.05
CA VAL A 34 8.33 -8.76 -25.03
C VAL A 34 9.33 -7.60 -25.12
N SER A 35 9.60 -7.08 -26.33
CA SER A 35 10.48 -5.93 -26.54
C SER A 35 9.91 -4.61 -26.01
N GLU A 36 8.59 -4.53 -25.82
CA GLU A 36 7.91 -3.34 -25.28
C GLU A 36 8.00 -3.25 -23.76
N PHE A 37 8.29 -4.35 -23.07
CA PHE A 37 8.35 -4.36 -21.61
C PHE A 37 9.59 -3.61 -21.12
N PRO A 38 9.47 -2.70 -20.12
CA PRO A 38 10.59 -1.97 -19.55
C PRO A 38 11.39 -2.85 -18.57
N ILE A 39 11.86 -4.00 -19.06
CA ILE A 39 12.64 -4.99 -18.30
C ILE A 39 14.01 -5.19 -18.97
N PRO A 40 15.07 -5.47 -18.20
CA PRO A 40 16.39 -5.69 -18.78
C PRO A 40 16.44 -6.98 -19.59
N ALA A 41 17.40 -7.06 -20.52
CA ALA A 41 17.58 -8.24 -21.38
C ALA A 41 17.92 -9.50 -20.59
N SER A 42 18.71 -9.38 -19.51
CA SER A 42 18.97 -10.46 -18.56
C SER A 42 18.16 -10.26 -17.28
N LEU A 43 17.58 -11.35 -16.80
CA LEU A 43 16.81 -11.44 -15.56
C LEU A 43 17.52 -12.35 -14.54
N ALA A 44 18.83 -12.56 -14.69
CA ALA A 44 19.61 -13.37 -13.76
C ALA A 44 19.45 -12.87 -12.32
N GLY A 45 19.08 -13.78 -11.42
CA GLY A 45 18.85 -13.47 -9.99
C GLY A 45 17.53 -12.77 -9.69
N LYS A 46 16.68 -12.51 -10.70
CA LYS A 46 15.33 -11.97 -10.51
C LYS A 46 14.30 -13.06 -10.35
N ARG A 47 13.26 -12.80 -9.57
CA ARG A 47 12.06 -13.64 -9.47
C ARG A 47 10.92 -13.03 -10.26
N VAL A 48 10.25 -13.85 -11.07
CA VAL A 48 9.13 -13.42 -11.90
C VAL A 48 7.88 -14.25 -11.59
N LEU A 49 6.73 -13.59 -11.54
CA LEU A 49 5.42 -14.24 -11.48
C LEU A 49 4.66 -13.99 -12.79
N ASP A 50 4.09 -15.02 -13.39
CA ASP A 50 3.20 -14.92 -14.55
C ASP A 50 1.78 -15.39 -14.18
N ILE A 51 0.81 -14.48 -14.16
CA ILE A 51 -0.57 -14.72 -13.73
C ILE A 51 -1.47 -14.83 -14.96
N GLY A 52 -2.20 -15.94 -15.07
CA GLY A 52 -2.94 -16.27 -16.29
C GLY A 52 -1.99 -16.69 -17.41
N THR A 53 -1.00 -17.51 -17.07
CA THR A 53 0.12 -17.89 -17.96
C THR A 53 -0.34 -18.67 -19.20
N TRP A 54 -1.52 -19.29 -19.11
CA TRP A 54 -2.06 -20.19 -20.13
C TRP A 54 -1.05 -21.28 -20.55
N ASP A 55 -0.58 -21.29 -21.80
CA ASP A 55 0.41 -22.25 -22.30
C ASP A 55 1.87 -21.89 -21.98
N GLY A 56 2.13 -20.75 -21.33
CA GLY A 56 3.40 -20.47 -20.64
C GLY A 56 4.43 -19.64 -21.39
N PHE A 57 4.13 -19.10 -22.58
CA PHE A 57 5.13 -18.38 -23.39
C PHE A 57 5.93 -17.34 -22.62
N PHE A 58 5.25 -16.43 -21.90
CA PHE A 58 5.94 -15.36 -21.15
C PHE A 58 6.76 -15.94 -20.00
N ALA A 59 6.20 -16.88 -19.23
CA ALA A 59 6.94 -17.57 -18.18
C ALA A 59 8.24 -18.21 -18.68
N PHE A 60 8.18 -18.95 -19.81
CA PHE A 60 9.37 -19.59 -20.40
C PHE A 60 10.36 -18.58 -20.96
N GLU A 61 9.90 -17.49 -21.58
CA GLU A 61 10.80 -16.43 -22.05
C GLU A 61 11.53 -15.74 -20.89
N MET A 62 10.86 -15.52 -19.76
CA MET A 62 11.49 -14.95 -18.57
C MET A 62 12.51 -15.92 -17.94
N GLU A 63 12.21 -17.22 -17.90
CA GLU A 63 13.16 -18.25 -17.48
C GLU A 63 14.38 -18.29 -18.39
N ARG A 64 14.18 -18.23 -19.72
CA ARG A 64 15.26 -18.19 -20.72
C ARG A 64 16.19 -16.99 -20.52
N ARG A 65 15.67 -15.87 -20.02
CA ARG A 65 16.44 -14.67 -19.65
C ARG A 65 17.17 -14.79 -18.30
N GLY A 66 16.97 -15.88 -17.57
CA GLY A 66 17.68 -16.22 -16.33
C GLY A 66 16.89 -16.01 -15.04
N ALA A 67 15.59 -15.73 -15.13
CA ALA A 67 14.76 -15.55 -13.94
C ALA A 67 14.40 -16.88 -13.26
N GLY A 68 14.18 -16.84 -11.94
CA GLY A 68 13.39 -17.86 -11.25
C GLY A 68 11.90 -17.55 -11.41
N VAL A 69 11.14 -18.42 -12.07
CA VAL A 69 9.77 -18.12 -12.50
C VAL A 69 8.76 -19.01 -11.80
N VAL A 70 7.70 -18.37 -11.30
CA VAL A 70 6.44 -19.01 -10.88
C VAL A 70 5.37 -18.59 -11.88
N ALA A 71 4.55 -19.53 -12.32
CA ALA A 71 3.43 -19.29 -13.20
C ALA A 71 2.15 -19.84 -12.55
N ILE A 72 1.06 -19.08 -12.65
CA ILE A 72 -0.24 -19.51 -12.11
C ILE A 72 -1.34 -19.34 -13.15
N ASP A 73 -2.35 -20.20 -13.04
CA ASP A 73 -3.60 -20.08 -13.79
C ASP A 73 -4.76 -20.60 -12.93
N ALA A 74 -5.96 -20.06 -13.11
CA ALA A 74 -7.14 -20.47 -12.33
C ALA A 74 -7.62 -21.88 -12.71
N THR A 75 -7.22 -22.37 -13.88
CA THR A 75 -7.53 -23.71 -14.39
C THR A 75 -6.26 -24.42 -14.86
N GLU A 76 -6.29 -25.74 -14.88
CA GLU A 76 -5.16 -26.53 -15.37
C GLU A 76 -5.05 -26.44 -16.89
N VAL A 77 -3.86 -26.12 -17.41
CA VAL A 77 -3.61 -25.99 -18.85
C VAL A 77 -2.63 -27.08 -19.32
N GLU A 78 -3.15 -28.11 -19.99
CA GLU A 78 -2.35 -29.26 -20.46
C GLU A 78 -1.16 -28.85 -21.35
N ASN A 79 -1.39 -27.89 -22.24
CA ASN A 79 -0.36 -27.35 -23.14
C ASN A 79 0.84 -26.76 -22.41
N PHE A 80 0.66 -26.20 -21.22
CA PHE A 80 1.76 -25.69 -20.41
C PHE A 80 2.73 -26.81 -20.06
N TYR A 81 2.22 -27.97 -19.61
CA TYR A 81 3.06 -29.11 -19.25
C TYR A 81 3.79 -29.68 -20.46
N VAL A 82 3.11 -29.75 -21.61
CA VAL A 82 3.73 -30.19 -22.88
C VAL A 82 4.89 -29.27 -23.26
N ALA A 83 4.65 -27.95 -23.28
CA ALA A 83 5.70 -26.97 -23.58
C ALA A 83 6.85 -27.03 -22.56
N ARG A 84 6.54 -27.09 -21.26
CA ARG A 84 7.52 -27.21 -20.18
C ARG A 84 8.43 -28.43 -20.36
N GLN A 85 7.85 -29.58 -20.67
CA GLN A 85 8.60 -30.82 -20.90
C GLN A 85 9.52 -30.70 -22.12
N LEU A 86 9.00 -30.20 -23.25
CA LEU A 86 9.77 -30.05 -24.49
C LEU A 86 10.90 -29.02 -24.37
N LEU A 87 10.72 -27.99 -23.54
CA LEU A 87 11.73 -26.98 -23.25
C LEU A 87 12.77 -27.42 -22.20
N GLY A 88 12.52 -28.51 -21.46
CA GLY A 88 13.33 -28.86 -20.28
C GLY A 88 13.24 -27.80 -19.18
N SER A 89 12.11 -27.10 -19.11
CA SER A 89 11.90 -25.92 -18.27
C SER A 89 11.69 -26.27 -16.79
N ARG A 90 12.18 -25.40 -15.90
CA ARG A 90 12.05 -25.48 -14.45
C ARG A 90 11.01 -24.53 -13.87
N VAL A 91 10.26 -23.79 -14.72
CA VAL A 91 9.17 -22.92 -14.27
C VAL A 91 8.25 -23.67 -13.32
N GLU A 92 8.02 -23.10 -12.15
CA GLU A 92 7.08 -23.64 -11.17
C GLU A 92 5.66 -23.26 -11.59
N TYR A 93 4.73 -24.22 -11.63
CA TYR A 93 3.36 -23.99 -12.08
C TYR A 93 2.36 -24.41 -11.01
N HIS A 94 1.38 -23.55 -10.75
CA HIS A 94 0.30 -23.81 -9.81
C HIS A 94 -1.05 -23.49 -10.41
N VAL A 95 -2.00 -24.40 -10.24
CA VAL A 95 -3.42 -24.09 -10.42
C VAL A 95 -3.87 -23.29 -9.21
N GLN A 96 -4.04 -21.98 -9.38
CA GLN A 96 -4.31 -21.02 -8.31
C GLN A 96 -5.03 -19.78 -8.87
N ASP A 97 -6.08 -19.34 -8.16
CA ASP A 97 -6.77 -18.09 -8.44
C ASP A 97 -5.95 -16.88 -7.96
N VAL A 98 -6.01 -15.76 -8.70
CA VAL A 98 -5.33 -14.50 -8.35
C VAL A 98 -5.74 -13.99 -6.97
N TYR A 99 -6.97 -14.23 -6.53
CA TYR A 99 -7.46 -13.80 -5.21
C TYR A 99 -6.74 -14.50 -4.05
N ASP A 100 -6.19 -15.68 -4.30
CA ASP A 100 -5.47 -16.47 -3.29
C ASP A 100 -3.96 -16.13 -3.22
N LEU A 101 -3.48 -15.21 -4.06
CA LEU A 101 -2.11 -14.73 -3.98
C LEU A 101 -1.85 -14.04 -2.64
N SER A 102 -0.69 -14.33 -2.06
CA SER A 102 -0.19 -13.63 -0.89
C SER A 102 1.32 -13.78 -0.76
N ILE A 103 1.96 -12.85 -0.03
CA ILE A 103 3.39 -12.97 0.28
C ILE A 103 3.69 -14.27 1.04
N ALA A 104 2.81 -14.67 1.96
CA ALA A 104 3.03 -15.86 2.78
C ALA A 104 3.03 -17.16 1.95
N ARG A 105 2.21 -17.23 0.90
CA ARG A 105 2.08 -18.42 0.04
C ARG A 105 3.07 -18.42 -1.12
N ASN A 106 3.25 -17.28 -1.78
CA ASN A 106 3.97 -17.20 -3.06
C ASN A 106 5.33 -16.49 -2.94
N GLY A 107 5.54 -15.75 -1.84
CA GLY A 107 6.66 -14.84 -1.66
C GLY A 107 6.49 -13.56 -2.48
N VAL A 108 7.61 -12.87 -2.68
CA VAL A 108 7.68 -11.61 -3.46
C VAL A 108 8.45 -11.80 -4.76
N PHE A 109 8.06 -11.04 -5.78
CA PHE A 109 8.60 -11.12 -7.13
C PHE A 109 9.11 -9.75 -7.56
N ASP A 110 10.26 -9.71 -8.23
CA ASP A 110 10.79 -8.47 -8.79
C ASP A 110 9.86 -7.96 -9.90
N ILE A 111 9.37 -8.87 -10.75
CA ILE A 111 8.49 -8.56 -11.87
C ILE A 111 7.25 -9.46 -11.82
N VAL A 112 6.07 -8.89 -12.04
CA VAL A 112 4.80 -9.63 -12.14
C VAL A 112 4.12 -9.34 -13.47
N PHE A 113 3.73 -10.37 -14.20
CA PHE A 113 2.87 -10.26 -15.38
C PHE A 113 1.42 -10.55 -14.98
N PHE A 114 0.53 -9.63 -15.31
CA PHE A 114 -0.91 -9.72 -15.07
C PHE A 114 -1.65 -9.25 -16.32
N MET A 115 -1.62 -10.07 -17.35
CA MET A 115 -2.04 -9.72 -18.71
C MET A 115 -3.24 -10.56 -19.13
N GLY A 116 -4.29 -9.90 -19.62
CA GLY A 116 -5.48 -10.60 -20.11
C GLY A 116 -6.37 -11.20 -19.04
N VAL A 117 -6.18 -10.84 -17.76
CA VAL A 117 -6.92 -11.42 -16.62
C VAL A 117 -7.93 -10.46 -16.00
N LEU A 118 -7.62 -9.16 -15.92
CA LEU A 118 -8.40 -8.19 -15.12
C LEU A 118 -9.90 -8.15 -15.48
N TYR A 119 -10.25 -8.24 -16.76
CA TYR A 119 -11.65 -8.16 -17.21
C TYR A 119 -12.47 -9.43 -16.92
N HIS A 120 -11.80 -10.54 -16.52
CA HIS A 120 -12.43 -11.76 -16.01
C HIS A 120 -12.72 -11.71 -14.51
N LEU A 121 -12.35 -10.64 -13.80
CA LEU A 121 -12.50 -10.53 -12.36
C LEU A 121 -13.81 -9.85 -11.93
N LYS A 122 -14.59 -10.51 -11.06
CA LYS A 122 -15.74 -9.90 -10.37
C LYS A 122 -15.33 -8.77 -9.42
N HIS A 123 -14.15 -8.90 -8.83
CA HIS A 123 -13.54 -7.93 -7.91
C HIS A 123 -12.19 -7.46 -8.48
N PRO A 124 -12.16 -6.59 -9.50
CA PRO A 124 -10.94 -6.23 -10.22
C PRO A 124 -9.90 -5.52 -9.35
N LEU A 125 -10.34 -4.61 -8.46
CA LEU A 125 -9.43 -3.91 -7.53
C LEU A 125 -8.80 -4.86 -6.51
N LEU A 126 -9.56 -5.80 -5.95
CA LEU A 126 -9.00 -6.81 -5.04
C LEU A 126 -7.91 -7.64 -5.74
N GLY A 127 -8.15 -8.04 -6.99
CA GLY A 127 -7.14 -8.76 -7.78
C GLY A 127 -5.87 -7.93 -7.98
N LEU A 128 -6.01 -6.65 -8.35
CA LEU A 128 -4.86 -5.74 -8.49
C LEU A 128 -4.13 -5.48 -7.17
N GLU A 129 -4.84 -5.41 -6.05
CA GLU A 129 -4.21 -5.30 -4.72
C GLU A 129 -3.37 -6.54 -4.40
N ARG A 130 -3.84 -7.75 -4.74
CA ARG A 130 -3.03 -8.98 -4.62
C ARG A 130 -1.80 -8.97 -5.51
N VAL A 131 -1.94 -8.52 -6.76
CA VAL A 131 -0.80 -8.35 -7.68
C VAL A 131 0.20 -7.36 -7.09
N CYS A 132 -0.27 -6.21 -6.59
CA CYS A 132 0.56 -5.18 -5.98
C CYS A 132 1.27 -5.67 -4.72
N GLU A 133 0.59 -6.45 -3.86
CA GLU A 133 1.11 -7.04 -2.63
C GLU A 133 2.37 -7.89 -2.88
N VAL A 134 2.35 -8.74 -3.91
CA VAL A 134 3.47 -9.65 -4.23
C VAL A 134 4.52 -9.02 -5.14
N THR A 135 4.30 -7.80 -5.63
CA THR A 135 5.22 -7.08 -6.52
C THR A 135 6.24 -6.26 -5.73
N ARG A 136 7.53 -6.51 -5.96
CA ARG A 136 8.64 -5.72 -5.44
C ARG A 136 8.94 -4.50 -6.30
N ASP A 137 9.22 -4.68 -7.59
CA ASP A 137 9.69 -3.58 -8.45
C ASP A 137 8.61 -3.15 -9.47
N LEU A 138 8.12 -4.08 -10.29
CA LEU A 138 7.32 -3.80 -11.48
C LEU A 138 6.21 -4.84 -11.71
N ALA A 139 5.00 -4.37 -12.02
CA ALA A 139 3.96 -5.21 -12.62
C ALA A 139 3.65 -4.76 -14.06
N ILE A 140 3.52 -5.70 -14.98
CA ILE A 140 3.03 -5.47 -16.33
C ILE A 140 1.56 -5.86 -16.36
N VAL A 141 0.68 -4.86 -16.46
CA VAL A 141 -0.77 -5.04 -16.46
C VAL A 141 -1.31 -4.84 -17.86
N GLU A 142 -2.07 -5.81 -18.38
CA GLU A 142 -2.79 -5.68 -19.65
C GLU A 142 -4.24 -6.08 -19.47
N SER A 143 -5.14 -5.27 -20.03
CA SER A 143 -6.57 -5.54 -19.99
C SER A 143 -7.26 -4.98 -21.23
N PHE A 144 -8.43 -5.54 -21.53
CA PHE A 144 -9.42 -4.87 -22.36
C PHE A 144 -9.71 -3.46 -21.82
N VAL A 145 -9.84 -2.50 -22.74
CA VAL A 145 -10.29 -1.13 -22.48
C VAL A 145 -11.38 -0.69 -23.44
N THR A 146 -12.30 0.16 -22.98
CA THR A 146 -13.47 0.60 -23.77
C THR A 146 -13.18 1.72 -24.75
N ASN A 147 -12.00 2.35 -24.69
CA ASN A 147 -11.59 3.47 -25.52
C ASN A 147 -10.15 3.32 -26.03
N GLU A 148 -9.84 3.95 -27.17
CA GLU A 148 -8.55 3.82 -27.84
C GLU A 148 -7.57 4.99 -27.56
N SER A 149 -8.04 6.06 -26.91
CA SER A 149 -7.25 7.26 -26.64
C SER A 149 -7.63 7.90 -25.30
N LEU A 150 -6.75 8.74 -24.74
CA LEU A 150 -6.91 9.39 -23.44
C LEU A 150 -7.90 10.59 -23.44
N ASN A 151 -8.82 10.65 -24.41
CA ASN A 151 -9.69 11.82 -24.61
C ASN A 151 -10.81 11.94 -23.56
N ASP A 152 -11.04 10.90 -22.75
CA ASP A 152 -12.05 10.91 -21.68
C ASP A 152 -11.41 11.39 -20.37
N GLU A 153 -11.95 12.47 -19.78
CA GLU A 153 -11.44 12.99 -18.49
C GLU A 153 -11.90 12.15 -17.29
N VAL A 154 -13.02 11.43 -17.41
CA VAL A 154 -13.64 10.70 -16.29
C VAL A 154 -13.27 9.21 -16.34
N PRO A 155 -12.70 8.64 -15.26
CA PRO A 155 -12.57 7.19 -15.10
C PRO A 155 -13.94 6.50 -15.14
N THR A 156 -14.16 5.60 -16.09
CA THR A 156 -15.40 4.81 -16.21
C THR A 156 -15.14 3.31 -16.22
N LEU A 157 -16.04 2.56 -15.60
CA LEU A 157 -16.05 1.09 -15.61
C LEU A 157 -17.38 0.63 -16.19
N GLN A 158 -17.35 -0.07 -17.32
CA GLN A 158 -18.52 -0.78 -17.83
C GLN A 158 -18.64 -2.12 -17.11
N PHE A 159 -19.85 -2.48 -16.71
CA PHE A 159 -20.19 -3.79 -16.16
C PHE A 159 -20.84 -4.65 -17.25
N TYR A 160 -20.48 -5.93 -17.31
CA TYR A 160 -21.02 -6.91 -18.24
C TYR A 160 -21.69 -8.02 -17.41
N GLU A 161 -23.00 -8.18 -17.58
CA GLU A 161 -23.80 -9.16 -16.82
C GLU A 161 -23.83 -10.52 -17.54
N THR A 162 -23.81 -10.49 -18.87
CA THR A 162 -24.01 -11.67 -19.70
C THR A 162 -22.84 -11.83 -20.67
N SER A 163 -23.01 -11.50 -21.95
CA SER A 163 -22.05 -11.76 -23.02
C SER A 163 -21.70 -10.51 -23.83
N GLU A 164 -21.94 -9.33 -23.26
CA GLU A 164 -21.77 -8.04 -23.91
C GLU A 164 -20.33 -7.81 -24.39
N LEU A 165 -19.34 -8.38 -23.69
CA LEU A 165 -17.95 -8.37 -24.11
C LEU A 165 -17.61 -9.62 -24.93
N LEU A 166 -17.65 -9.47 -26.26
CA LEU A 166 -17.22 -10.46 -27.25
C LEU A 166 -17.94 -11.82 -27.18
N GLY A 167 -19.16 -11.87 -26.63
CA GLY A 167 -19.95 -13.11 -26.55
C GLY A 167 -19.51 -14.06 -25.42
N GLN A 168 -18.62 -13.62 -24.54
CA GLN A 168 -18.05 -14.42 -23.45
C GLN A 168 -18.77 -14.14 -22.13
N ILE A 169 -19.17 -15.21 -21.43
CA ILE A 169 -19.98 -15.16 -20.20
C ILE A 169 -19.16 -14.97 -18.91
N ASP A 170 -17.84 -15.01 -19.03
CA ASP A 170 -16.87 -14.94 -17.94
C ASP A 170 -16.14 -13.58 -17.90
N ASN A 171 -16.66 -12.59 -18.63
CA ASN A 171 -16.20 -11.22 -18.62
C ASN A 171 -17.12 -10.36 -17.74
N TRP A 172 -16.55 -9.59 -16.82
CA TRP A 172 -17.33 -8.82 -15.84
C TRP A 172 -17.22 -7.32 -16.00
N CYS A 173 -16.07 -6.82 -16.45
CA CYS A 173 -15.86 -5.38 -16.53
C CYS A 173 -14.91 -4.92 -17.63
N GLY A 174 -15.17 -3.72 -18.16
CA GLY A 174 -14.34 -3.02 -19.13
C GLY A 174 -14.03 -1.60 -18.65
N PRO A 175 -12.84 -1.33 -18.11
CA PRO A 175 -12.45 0.03 -17.75
C PRO A 175 -12.12 0.84 -19.01
N ASN A 176 -12.34 2.15 -19.00
CA ASN A 176 -11.60 3.03 -19.92
C ASN A 176 -10.14 3.17 -19.45
N ILE A 177 -9.26 3.71 -20.29
CA ILE A 177 -7.83 3.81 -19.97
C ILE A 177 -7.58 4.59 -18.66
N GLN A 178 -8.32 5.67 -18.41
CA GLN A 178 -8.19 6.44 -17.17
C GLN A 178 -8.59 5.62 -15.94
N CYS A 179 -9.65 4.81 -16.04
CA CYS A 179 -10.07 3.89 -14.99
C CYS A 179 -9.01 2.81 -14.74
N LEU A 180 -8.40 2.24 -15.78
CA LEU A 180 -7.31 1.26 -15.61
C LEU A 180 -6.11 1.87 -14.88
N LEU A 181 -5.68 3.08 -15.26
CA LEU A 181 -4.59 3.78 -14.59
C LEU A 181 -4.96 4.16 -13.14
N ALA A 182 -6.21 4.57 -12.91
CA ALA A 182 -6.72 4.87 -11.57
C ALA A 182 -6.76 3.61 -10.70
N PHE A 183 -7.21 2.48 -11.24
CA PHE A 183 -7.19 1.19 -10.56
C PHE A 183 -5.78 0.80 -10.13
N CYS A 184 -4.79 0.94 -11.02
CA CYS A 184 -3.40 0.66 -10.69
C CYS A 184 -2.88 1.56 -9.55
N ARG A 185 -3.20 2.86 -9.55
CA ARG A 185 -2.84 3.76 -8.43
C ARG A 185 -3.55 3.38 -7.14
N THR A 186 -4.86 3.09 -7.20
CA THR A 186 -5.68 2.73 -6.05
C THR A 186 -5.22 1.42 -5.42
N ALA A 187 -4.82 0.44 -6.24
CA ALA A 187 -4.22 -0.81 -5.78
C ALA A 187 -2.85 -0.62 -5.09
N GLY A 188 -2.26 0.58 -5.13
CA GLY A 188 -1.04 0.92 -4.41
C GLY A 188 0.24 0.95 -5.25
N PHE A 189 0.15 0.94 -6.58
CA PHE A 189 1.32 1.22 -7.43
C PHE A 189 1.62 2.72 -7.41
N ALA A 190 2.89 3.06 -7.17
CA ALA A 190 3.35 4.44 -7.12
C ALA A 190 3.17 5.14 -8.48
N ARG A 191 3.56 4.46 -9.56
CA ARG A 191 3.60 5.04 -10.90
C ARG A 191 3.09 4.07 -11.96
N PRO A 192 1.81 4.14 -12.33
CA PRO A 192 1.32 3.47 -13.54
C PRO A 192 1.64 4.29 -14.79
N GLN A 193 2.27 3.66 -15.78
CA GLN A 193 2.65 4.25 -17.05
C GLN A 193 2.01 3.46 -18.19
N LEU A 194 1.12 4.10 -18.95
CA LEU A 194 0.60 3.54 -20.20
C LEU A 194 1.75 3.40 -21.21
N LEU A 195 2.01 2.18 -21.66
CA LEU A 195 3.02 1.90 -22.67
C LEU A 195 2.45 1.95 -24.08
N ARG A 196 1.28 1.31 -24.26
CA ARG A 196 0.61 1.22 -25.57
C ARG A 196 -0.89 0.97 -25.40
N VAL A 197 -1.64 1.43 -26.37
CA VAL A 197 -3.01 0.96 -26.64
C VAL A 197 -3.00 0.34 -28.03
N ASN A 198 -3.47 -0.90 -28.14
CA ASN A 198 -3.61 -1.58 -29.43
C ASN A 198 -5.03 -2.10 -29.55
N ARG A 199 -5.80 -1.49 -30.45
CA ARG A 199 -7.26 -1.67 -30.55
C ARG A 199 -7.88 -1.41 -29.17
N GLN A 200 -8.53 -2.41 -28.58
CA GLN A 200 -9.20 -2.34 -27.30
C GLN A 200 -8.40 -2.96 -26.16
N ARG A 201 -7.07 -2.93 -26.22
CA ARG A 201 -6.19 -3.45 -25.15
C ARG A 201 -5.16 -2.41 -24.77
N ALA A 202 -5.04 -2.17 -23.46
CA ALA A 202 -4.05 -1.24 -22.90
C ALA A 202 -3.01 -2.00 -22.10
N LEU A 203 -1.73 -1.71 -22.39
CA LEU A 203 -0.57 -2.24 -21.68
C LEU A 203 0.00 -1.16 -20.75
N VAL A 204 0.12 -1.47 -19.46
CA VAL A 204 0.55 -0.53 -18.42
C VAL A 204 1.71 -1.13 -17.63
N ALA A 205 2.79 -0.36 -17.49
CA ALA A 205 3.86 -0.64 -16.54
C ALA A 205 3.57 0.02 -15.19
N CYS A 206 3.41 -0.79 -14.15
CA CYS A 206 3.05 -0.36 -12.80
C CYS A 206 4.24 -0.50 -11.87
N TYR A 207 4.87 0.62 -11.51
CA TYR A 207 6.06 0.64 -10.66
C TYR A 207 5.69 0.80 -9.18
N ARG A 208 6.40 0.09 -8.31
CA ARG A 208 6.25 0.16 -6.84
C ARG A 208 7.05 1.30 -6.20
N HIS A 209 7.97 1.90 -6.95
CA HIS A 209 8.87 2.94 -6.47
C HIS A 209 8.72 4.23 -7.29
N TRP A 210 9.02 5.35 -6.63
CA TRP A 210 9.18 6.63 -7.32
C TRP A 210 10.43 6.64 -8.18
N LEU A 211 10.51 7.61 -9.09
CA LEU A 211 11.76 7.92 -9.77
C LEU A 211 12.85 8.28 -8.74
N PRO A 212 14.14 8.07 -9.07
CA PRO A 212 15.25 8.48 -8.22
C PRO A 212 15.16 9.95 -7.79
N GLU A 213 15.84 10.29 -6.69
CA GLU A 213 15.99 11.67 -6.29
C GLU A 213 16.69 12.50 -7.39
N PRO A 214 16.39 13.79 -7.51
CA PRO A 214 17.11 14.66 -8.44
C PRO A 214 18.61 14.69 -8.08
N ASP A 215 19.47 14.61 -9.09
CA ASP A 215 20.92 14.72 -8.92
C ASP A 215 21.30 16.09 -8.30
N HIS A 216 20.60 17.13 -8.75
CA HIS A 216 20.79 18.52 -8.33
C HIS A 216 19.46 19.11 -7.81
N PRO A 217 19.08 18.87 -6.53
CA PRO A 217 17.85 19.42 -5.96
C PRO A 217 17.91 20.95 -5.88
N THR A 218 16.82 21.61 -6.25
CA THR A 218 16.66 23.08 -6.17
C THR A 218 15.91 23.51 -4.90
N ALA A 219 15.37 22.56 -4.14
CA ALA A 219 14.70 22.78 -2.86
C ALA A 219 15.32 21.93 -1.74
N LEU A 220 15.22 22.43 -0.50
CA LEU A 220 15.60 21.67 0.69
C LEU A 220 14.64 20.50 0.91
N PRO A 221 15.09 19.39 1.51
CA PRO A 221 14.21 18.31 1.94
C PRO A 221 13.08 18.85 2.83
N PRO A 222 11.83 18.39 2.64
CA PRO A 222 10.74 18.75 3.53
C PRO A 222 11.06 18.36 4.98
N ASN A 223 10.69 19.22 5.92
CA ASN A 223 10.77 18.88 7.35
C ASN A 223 9.51 18.13 7.75
N LEU A 224 9.56 16.80 7.72
CA LEU A 224 8.46 15.93 8.12
C LEU A 224 8.29 15.95 9.64
N LEU A 225 7.20 16.54 10.11
CA LEU A 225 6.94 16.76 11.54
C LEU A 225 6.30 15.53 12.20
N ALA A 226 5.33 14.92 11.52
CA ALA A 226 4.62 13.75 12.02
C ALA A 226 3.96 12.99 10.88
N THR A 227 3.75 11.70 11.08
CA THR A 227 2.83 10.91 10.27
C THR A 227 1.89 10.15 11.19
N THR A 228 0.59 10.31 10.96
CA THR A 228 -0.45 9.72 11.79
C THR A 228 -1.54 9.10 10.95
N HIS A 229 -2.25 8.13 11.49
CA HIS A 229 -3.49 7.62 10.93
C HIS A 229 -4.53 8.75 10.81
N SER A 230 -5.13 8.93 9.64
CA SER A 230 -5.97 10.09 9.31
C SER A 230 -7.25 10.17 10.14
N GLY A 231 -7.81 9.03 10.58
CA GLY A 231 -9.08 9.01 11.30
C GLY A 231 -8.98 9.17 12.83
N ASN A 232 -7.80 8.91 13.42
CA ASN A 232 -7.64 8.88 14.88
C ASN A 232 -6.38 9.58 15.39
N TYR A 233 -5.54 10.09 14.48
CA TYR A 233 -4.28 10.79 14.76
C TYR A 233 -3.27 9.98 15.60
N GLY A 234 -3.41 8.66 15.64
CA GLY A 234 -2.45 7.73 16.23
C GLY A 234 -1.36 7.31 15.24
N ILE A 235 -0.41 6.52 15.71
CA ILE A 235 0.69 5.94 14.90
C ILE A 235 0.49 4.44 14.63
N ASN A 236 -0.49 3.82 15.29
CA ASN A 236 -0.84 2.42 15.04
C ASN A 236 -1.81 2.32 13.88
N VAL A 237 -1.52 1.38 12.98
CA VAL A 237 -2.39 1.07 11.85
C VAL A 237 -2.64 -0.44 11.77
N SER A 238 -3.86 -0.79 11.39
CA SER A 238 -4.22 -2.18 11.19
C SER A 238 -3.73 -2.66 9.81
N PRO A 239 -3.20 -3.89 9.70
CA PRO A 239 -2.79 -4.46 8.41
C PRO A 239 -3.98 -4.90 7.54
N LYS A 240 -5.22 -4.82 8.06
CA LYS A 240 -6.44 -5.33 7.41
C LYS A 240 -7.39 -4.24 6.94
N SER A 241 -7.10 -2.98 7.26
CA SER A 241 -7.97 -1.86 6.97
C SER A 241 -7.40 -1.04 5.81
N ASP A 242 -8.28 -0.55 4.94
CA ASP A 242 -7.95 0.41 3.88
C ASP A 242 -7.83 1.81 4.49
N ASP A 243 -6.86 1.95 5.40
CA ASP A 243 -6.64 3.15 6.19
C ASP A 243 -5.77 4.18 5.45
N PHE A 244 -5.95 5.43 5.83
CA PHE A 244 -5.16 6.55 5.34
C PHE A 244 -4.19 7.02 6.41
N LEU A 245 -3.02 7.44 5.94
CA LEU A 245 -2.03 8.19 6.69
C LEU A 245 -2.11 9.66 6.29
N THR A 246 -1.75 10.51 7.24
CA THR A 246 -1.56 11.93 7.06
C THR A 246 -0.17 12.30 7.55
N ALA A 247 0.65 12.79 6.63
CA ALA A 247 1.95 13.38 6.92
C ALA A 247 1.82 14.91 7.02
N PHE A 248 2.26 15.46 8.15
CA PHE A 248 2.36 16.90 8.36
C PHE A 248 3.81 17.31 8.19
N PHE A 249 4.08 18.29 7.32
CA PHE A 249 5.45 18.68 7.00
C PHE A 249 5.56 20.17 6.69
N LYS A 250 6.79 20.69 6.74
CA LYS A 250 7.10 22.04 6.27
C LYS A 250 7.90 22.01 4.98
N SER A 251 7.61 22.93 4.07
CA SER A 251 8.38 23.15 2.85
C SER A 251 8.38 24.63 2.48
N GLY A 252 9.52 25.12 1.97
CA GLY A 252 9.61 26.46 1.40
C GLY A 252 8.92 26.58 0.04
N GLU A 253 8.63 25.45 -0.62
CA GLU A 253 7.92 25.42 -1.89
C GLU A 253 6.43 25.75 -1.71
N GLN A 254 5.89 26.61 -2.59
CA GLN A 254 4.53 27.16 -2.47
C GLN A 254 3.49 26.46 -3.35
N SER A 255 3.92 25.65 -4.32
CA SER A 255 3.06 25.05 -5.35
C SER A 255 3.09 23.52 -5.28
N LEU A 256 2.91 22.97 -4.08
CA LEU A 256 2.87 21.52 -3.91
C LEU A 256 1.50 20.95 -4.30
N THR A 257 1.51 19.87 -5.07
CA THR A 257 0.35 19.16 -5.59
C THR A 257 0.58 17.65 -5.49
N ARG A 258 -0.45 16.86 -5.80
CA ARG A 258 -0.35 15.40 -5.79
C ARG A 258 0.67 14.85 -6.80
N ASP A 259 1.00 15.64 -7.82
CA ASP A 259 1.89 15.21 -8.91
C ASP A 259 3.37 15.53 -8.61
N ASN A 260 3.64 16.34 -7.59
CA ASN A 260 5.00 16.77 -7.24
C ASN A 260 5.40 16.51 -5.79
N VAL A 261 4.55 15.83 -5.00
CA VAL A 261 4.86 15.29 -3.67
C VAL A 261 4.87 13.78 -3.73
N PHE A 262 5.94 13.16 -3.25
CA PHE A 262 6.22 11.73 -3.39
C PHE A 262 6.43 11.08 -2.01
N PRO A 263 5.35 10.67 -1.33
CA PRO A 263 5.42 9.92 -0.08
C PRO A 263 5.93 8.49 -0.28
N GLU A 264 6.71 8.00 0.68
CA GLU A 264 7.20 6.62 0.72
C GLU A 264 6.93 6.01 2.10
N VAL A 265 6.41 4.78 2.12
CA VAL A 265 6.15 3.99 3.33
C VAL A 265 6.83 2.64 3.19
N GLY A 266 7.73 2.32 4.11
CA GLY A 266 8.44 1.04 4.12
C GLY A 266 9.23 0.74 2.82
N GLY A 267 9.71 1.77 2.12
CA GLY A 267 10.43 1.65 0.85
C GLY A 267 9.55 1.68 -0.40
N PHE A 268 8.22 1.64 -0.27
CA PHE A 268 7.30 1.70 -1.40
C PHE A 268 6.73 3.11 -1.59
N GLY A 269 6.65 3.56 -2.84
CA GLY A 269 6.04 4.84 -3.18
C GLY A 269 4.51 4.76 -3.10
N VAL A 270 3.86 5.84 -2.64
CA VAL A 270 2.40 5.90 -2.53
C VAL A 270 1.87 7.21 -3.06
N ALA A 271 1.03 7.15 -4.09
CA ALA A 271 0.40 8.33 -4.65
C ALA A 271 -0.45 9.05 -3.59
N PRO A 272 -0.20 10.36 -3.34
CA PRO A 272 -1.04 11.12 -2.41
C PRO A 272 -2.45 11.32 -2.98
N VAL A 273 -3.44 11.17 -2.12
CA VAL A 273 -4.85 11.46 -2.44
C VAL A 273 -5.21 12.91 -2.23
N ALA A 274 -4.50 13.61 -1.35
CA ALA A 274 -4.67 15.04 -1.10
C ALA A 274 -3.35 15.67 -0.66
N ILE A 275 -3.08 16.88 -1.16
CA ILE A 275 -2.03 17.78 -0.67
C ILE A 275 -2.72 19.10 -0.30
N ILE A 276 -2.57 19.54 0.94
CA ILE A 276 -3.25 20.71 1.49
C ILE A 276 -2.20 21.64 2.10
N ASN A 277 -2.21 22.91 1.70
CA ASN A 277 -1.44 23.95 2.38
C ASN A 277 -2.19 24.34 3.67
N THR A 278 -1.53 24.23 4.82
CA THR A 278 -2.11 24.51 6.14
C THR A 278 -1.78 25.92 6.64
N GLY A 279 -1.20 26.78 5.78
CA GLY A 279 -0.75 28.13 6.07
C GLY A 279 0.78 28.24 6.11
N ALA A 280 1.29 29.40 5.65
CA ALA A 280 2.72 29.71 5.58
C ALA A 280 3.54 28.62 4.87
N ASP A 281 4.45 27.95 5.58
CA ASP A 281 5.31 26.87 5.08
C ASP A 281 4.74 25.48 5.40
N GLY A 282 3.56 25.38 6.00
CA GLY A 282 2.94 24.14 6.47
C GLY A 282 2.12 23.43 5.40
N TRP A 283 2.29 22.11 5.34
CA TRP A 283 1.62 21.24 4.39
C TRP A 283 1.16 19.94 5.02
N GLN A 284 0.11 19.38 4.45
CA GLN A 284 -0.43 18.07 4.77
C GLN A 284 -0.48 17.21 3.51
N ALA A 285 0.05 15.99 3.57
CA ALA A 285 -0.12 14.97 2.54
C ALA A 285 -0.90 13.78 3.11
N SER A 286 -2.02 13.43 2.48
CA SER A 286 -2.78 12.23 2.81
C SER A 286 -2.59 11.15 1.75
N PHE A 287 -2.36 9.91 2.17
CA PHE A 287 -2.09 8.76 1.28
C PHE A 287 -2.45 7.44 1.98
N ARG A 288 -2.63 6.38 1.19
CA ARG A 288 -2.93 5.03 1.71
C ARG A 288 -1.68 4.34 2.24
N ILE A 289 -1.85 3.19 2.87
CA ILE A 289 -0.74 2.28 3.14
C ILE A 289 -0.52 1.39 1.89
N PRO A 290 0.72 1.26 1.37
CA PRO A 290 0.95 0.39 0.23
C PRO A 290 0.78 -1.07 0.65
N PRO A 291 0.18 -1.93 -0.20
CA PRO A 291 0.15 -3.37 0.04
C PRO A 291 1.55 -3.97 0.20
N GLY A 292 1.63 -5.13 0.84
CA GLY A 292 2.89 -5.88 0.99
C GLY A 292 3.74 -5.51 2.20
N LEU A 293 3.28 -4.59 3.06
CA LEU A 293 3.93 -4.31 4.35
C LEU A 293 3.43 -5.28 5.43
N GLY A 294 4.35 -6.10 5.95
CA GLY A 294 4.07 -7.00 7.08
C GLY A 294 3.97 -6.28 8.42
N PRO A 295 3.57 -6.98 9.50
CA PRO A 295 3.55 -6.40 10.84
C PRO A 295 4.93 -5.89 11.29
N GLY A 296 4.99 -4.70 11.86
CA GLY A 296 6.24 -4.09 12.33
C GLY A 296 6.25 -2.57 12.28
N TRP A 297 7.41 -2.00 12.59
CA TRP A 297 7.69 -0.57 12.44
C TRP A 297 8.14 -0.27 11.02
N HIS A 298 7.50 0.70 10.39
CA HIS A 298 7.81 1.12 9.01
C HIS A 298 8.13 2.60 8.97
N GLY A 299 9.23 2.94 8.29
CA GLY A 299 9.61 4.32 8.05
C GLY A 299 8.63 5.00 7.08
N VAL A 300 8.29 6.25 7.36
CA VAL A 300 7.56 7.13 6.44
C VAL A 300 8.41 8.34 6.15
N ARG A 301 8.60 8.65 4.87
CA ARG A 301 9.32 9.84 4.41
C ARG A 301 8.64 10.40 3.19
N LEU A 302 8.94 11.64 2.84
CA LEU A 302 8.44 12.23 1.60
C LEU A 302 9.48 13.17 1.00
N ARG A 303 9.39 13.35 -0.31
CA ARG A 303 10.13 14.38 -1.04
C ARG A 303 9.20 15.15 -1.95
N THR A 304 9.69 16.25 -2.49
CA THR A 304 9.07 16.94 -3.62
C THR A 304 9.78 16.57 -4.92
N ALA A 305 9.29 17.09 -6.05
CA ALA A 305 9.98 16.96 -7.34
C ALA A 305 11.38 17.60 -7.33
N ASN A 306 11.59 18.59 -6.46
CA ASN A 306 12.76 19.44 -6.45
C ASN A 306 13.72 19.18 -5.28
N SER A 307 13.41 18.20 -4.42
CA SER A 307 14.15 17.93 -3.18
C SER A 307 14.52 16.46 -3.00
N ARG A 308 15.43 16.20 -2.04
CA ARG A 308 15.68 14.87 -1.50
C ARG A 308 14.62 14.49 -0.46
N PHE A 309 14.59 13.23 -0.05
CA PHE A 309 13.69 12.77 1.01
C PHE A 309 13.93 13.46 2.35
N SER A 310 12.83 13.72 3.06
CA SER A 310 12.83 14.11 4.46
C SER A 310 13.52 13.08 5.35
N GLN A 311 13.88 13.49 6.56
CA GLN A 311 14.10 12.50 7.63
C GLN A 311 12.81 11.68 7.84
N PRO A 312 12.93 10.38 8.14
CA PRO A 312 11.76 9.53 8.29
C PRO A 312 11.09 9.71 9.65
N THR A 313 9.77 9.68 9.67
CA THR A 313 8.99 9.29 10.84
C THR A 313 8.72 7.78 10.78
N ARG A 314 7.97 7.23 11.73
CA ARG A 314 7.61 5.81 11.72
C ARG A 314 6.16 5.58 12.14
N ILE A 315 5.56 4.55 11.57
CA ILE A 315 4.25 4.03 11.96
C ILE A 315 4.37 2.56 12.38
N ALA A 316 3.43 2.10 13.19
CA ALA A 316 3.36 0.74 13.68
C ALA A 316 2.22 -0.01 12.99
N ILE A 317 2.55 -0.90 12.06
CA ILE A 317 1.54 -1.71 11.35
C ILE A 317 1.39 -3.03 12.10
N GLY A 318 0.20 -3.33 12.61
CA GLY A 318 -0.10 -4.61 13.26
C GLY A 318 0.76 -4.93 14.49
N VAL A 319 1.39 -3.93 15.12
CA VAL A 319 2.21 -4.11 16.33
C VAL A 319 1.30 -4.09 17.56
N PRO A 320 1.24 -5.16 18.37
CA PRO A 320 0.45 -5.16 19.60
C PRO A 320 1.02 -4.16 20.61
N ALA A 321 0.21 -3.22 21.08
CA ALA A 321 0.57 -2.38 22.22
C ALA A 321 0.42 -3.20 23.51
N ARG A 322 1.54 -3.49 24.20
CA ARG A 322 1.57 -4.22 25.47
C ARG A 322 2.58 -3.59 26.42
N CYS A 323 2.30 -3.64 27.71
CA CYS A 323 3.22 -3.23 28.78
C CYS A 323 3.07 -4.17 29.99
N ALA A 324 4.16 -4.37 30.71
CA ALA A 324 4.17 -5.20 31.92
C ALA A 324 3.53 -4.49 33.12
N SER A 325 3.77 -3.18 33.24
CA SER A 325 3.26 -2.33 34.31
C SER A 325 3.05 -0.91 33.82
N LEU A 326 2.12 -0.18 34.45
CA LEU A 326 1.94 1.24 34.26
C LEU A 326 2.02 1.95 35.60
N GLU A 327 2.68 3.10 35.62
CA GLU A 327 2.79 3.94 36.82
C GLU A 327 2.51 5.39 36.46
N ILE A 328 1.57 6.03 37.15
CA ILE A 328 1.40 7.47 37.08
C ILE A 328 2.39 8.08 38.06
N THR A 329 3.40 8.77 37.53
CA THR A 329 4.49 9.38 38.31
C THR A 329 4.19 10.84 38.64
N GLY A 330 3.29 11.47 37.90
CA GLY A 330 2.88 12.85 38.12
C GLY A 330 1.61 13.20 37.38
N VAL A 331 0.90 14.22 37.88
CA VAL A 331 -0.28 14.79 37.23
C VAL A 331 -0.44 16.25 37.62
N CYS A 332 -0.76 17.10 36.65
CA CYS A 332 -1.10 18.49 36.89
C CYS A 332 -2.16 19.02 35.91
N ASP A 333 -2.73 20.16 36.25
CA ASP A 333 -3.52 20.99 35.33
C ASP A 333 -2.64 21.52 34.19
N ALA A 334 -3.09 21.42 32.95
CA ALA A 334 -2.28 21.80 31.79
C ALA A 334 -2.08 23.31 31.63
N GLY A 335 -2.98 24.13 32.18
CA GLY A 335 -2.91 25.59 32.09
C GLY A 335 -2.10 26.20 33.23
N SER A 336 -2.43 25.80 34.46
CA SER A 336 -1.86 26.37 35.70
C SER A 336 -0.68 25.59 36.26
N TRP A 337 -0.41 24.38 35.76
CA TRP A 337 0.65 23.47 36.24
C TRP A 337 0.53 23.09 37.72
N ARG A 338 -0.66 23.26 38.32
CA ARG A 338 -0.89 22.88 39.71
C ARG A 338 -0.88 21.35 39.86
N PRO A 339 -0.02 20.78 40.70
CA PRO A 339 0.10 19.33 40.84
C PRO A 339 -1.11 18.75 41.59
N GLY A 340 -1.62 17.62 41.10
CA GLY A 340 -2.73 16.90 41.74
C GLY A 340 -4.09 17.59 41.64
N GLU A 341 -4.22 18.65 40.83
CA GLU A 341 -5.44 19.43 40.65
C GLU A 341 -5.72 19.66 39.16
N VAL A 342 -7.00 19.88 38.80
CA VAL A 342 -7.42 20.36 37.47
C VAL A 342 -8.61 21.29 37.64
N ALA A 343 -8.56 22.46 37.00
CA ALA A 343 -9.66 23.41 37.02
C ALA A 343 -10.75 22.96 36.03
N ALA A 344 -12.01 22.91 36.46
CA ALA A 344 -13.11 22.62 35.54
C ALA A 344 -13.36 23.78 34.57
N GLY A 345 -13.79 23.46 33.34
CA GLY A 345 -14.07 24.43 32.28
C GLY A 345 -13.84 23.89 30.88
N ASP A 346 -14.07 24.73 29.87
CA ASP A 346 -14.03 24.34 28.46
C ASP A 346 -12.65 23.86 27.97
N ASP A 347 -11.59 24.40 28.60
CA ASP A 347 -10.19 24.12 28.30
C ASP A 347 -9.49 23.35 29.43
N ALA A 348 -10.25 22.56 30.19
CA ALA A 348 -9.71 21.73 31.26
C ALA A 348 -8.96 20.51 30.70
N PHE A 349 -7.64 20.48 30.89
CA PHE A 349 -6.78 19.37 30.49
C PHE A 349 -5.90 18.91 31.65
N LEU A 350 -5.75 17.59 31.77
CA LEU A 350 -4.76 16.95 32.63
C LEU A 350 -3.50 16.67 31.82
N CYS A 351 -2.33 17.02 32.35
CA CYS A 351 -1.04 16.51 31.92
C CYS A 351 -0.62 15.39 32.88
N ILE A 352 -0.46 14.18 32.37
CA ILE A 352 -0.24 12.97 33.17
C ILE A 352 1.08 12.32 32.73
N TRP A 353 2.00 12.09 33.65
CA TRP A 353 3.27 11.41 33.34
C TRP A 353 3.14 9.93 33.66
N VAL A 354 3.18 9.09 32.63
CA VAL A 354 2.94 7.65 32.72
C VAL A 354 4.21 6.89 32.33
N LYS A 355 4.79 6.13 33.26
CA LYS A 355 5.91 5.22 33.03
C LYS A 355 5.41 3.85 32.57
N GLY A 356 6.19 3.18 31.72
CA GLY A 356 5.92 1.82 31.21
C GLY A 356 5.12 1.75 29.92
N LEU A 357 4.82 2.89 29.29
CA LEU A 357 4.12 2.93 28.00
C LEU A 357 5.04 2.43 26.86
N PRO A 358 4.60 1.46 26.03
CA PRO A 358 5.40 0.99 24.91
C PRO A 358 5.61 2.09 23.86
N LEU A 359 6.59 1.91 22.98
CA LEU A 359 6.91 2.84 21.88
C LEU A 359 5.68 3.19 21.01
N ASN A 360 4.79 2.23 20.80
CA ASN A 360 3.57 2.43 20.02
C ASN A 360 2.36 2.87 20.87
N ALA A 361 2.53 3.26 22.13
CA ALA A 361 1.42 3.86 22.86
C ALA A 361 1.05 5.22 22.25
N ASP A 362 -0.23 5.37 21.94
CA ASP A 362 -0.82 6.58 21.38
C ASP A 362 -2.24 6.77 21.91
N ARG A 363 -2.89 7.85 21.46
CA ARG A 363 -4.25 8.20 21.88
C ARG A 363 -5.33 7.18 21.51
N GLY A 364 -5.05 6.26 20.60
CA GLY A 364 -5.97 5.21 20.16
C GLY A 364 -5.96 3.99 21.08
N ASN A 365 -4.86 3.72 21.79
CA ASN A 365 -4.70 2.51 22.60
C ASN A 365 -4.53 2.77 24.11
N ILE A 366 -4.08 3.96 24.52
CA ILE A 366 -4.08 4.35 25.93
C ILE A 366 -5.46 4.86 26.35
N ARG A 367 -5.87 4.52 27.56
CA ARG A 367 -7.12 5.01 28.16
C ARG A 367 -6.81 5.65 29.50
N VAL A 368 -7.35 6.84 29.72
CA VAL A 368 -7.32 7.55 31.00
C VAL A 368 -8.75 7.59 31.54
N SER A 369 -8.92 7.32 32.83
CA SER A 369 -10.19 7.47 33.52
C SER A 369 -10.05 8.23 34.82
N LEU A 370 -11.02 9.09 35.14
CA LEU A 370 -11.11 9.84 36.39
C LEU A 370 -12.44 9.51 37.09
N GLY A 371 -12.39 8.97 38.30
CA GLY A 371 -13.60 8.55 39.03
C GLY A 371 -14.42 7.50 38.27
N GLY A 372 -13.74 6.62 37.53
CA GLY A 372 -14.37 5.62 36.65
C GLY A 372 -14.89 6.14 35.31
N LYS A 373 -14.90 7.46 35.07
CA LYS A 373 -15.30 8.04 33.78
C LYS A 373 -14.11 8.12 32.82
N LYS A 374 -14.27 7.64 31.58
CA LYS A 374 -13.24 7.73 30.54
C LYS A 374 -13.04 9.18 30.10
N LEU A 375 -11.79 9.62 30.03
CA LEU A 375 -11.40 10.92 29.47
C LEU A 375 -10.95 10.77 28.02
N ALA A 376 -11.11 11.82 27.23
CA ALA A 376 -10.60 11.86 25.86
C ALA A 376 -9.10 12.13 25.88
N VAL A 377 -8.30 11.19 25.38
CA VAL A 377 -6.84 11.39 25.23
C VAL A 377 -6.58 12.21 23.98
N HIS A 378 -5.93 13.35 24.15
CA HIS A 378 -5.61 14.28 23.07
C HIS A 378 -4.23 14.05 22.47
N GLN A 379 -3.25 13.79 23.33
CA GLN A 379 -1.87 13.67 22.91
C GLN A 379 -1.15 12.68 23.83
N VAL A 380 -0.22 11.95 23.24
CA VAL A 380 0.82 11.21 23.98
C VAL A 380 2.13 11.73 23.43
N SER A 381 3.04 12.18 24.31
CA SER A 381 4.35 12.67 23.88
C SER A 381 5.13 11.59 23.16
N PRO A 382 6.10 11.95 22.30
CA PRO A 382 7.09 11.01 21.81
C PRO A 382 7.78 10.26 22.96
N HIS A 383 8.41 9.15 22.61
CA HIS A 383 9.10 8.30 23.56
C HIS A 383 10.60 8.59 23.47
N ASP A 384 11.15 9.27 24.48
CA ASP A 384 12.55 9.69 24.49
C ASP A 384 13.48 8.56 24.97
N SER A 385 13.07 7.77 25.97
CA SER A 385 13.78 6.55 26.42
C SER A 385 12.85 5.58 27.17
N ASP A 386 13.24 4.31 27.30
CA ASP A 386 12.39 3.23 27.86
C ASP A 386 12.05 3.43 29.35
N ASP A 387 12.83 4.24 30.06
CA ASP A 387 12.69 4.45 31.50
C ASP A 387 11.97 5.75 31.89
N GLU A 388 11.74 6.65 30.93
CA GLU A 388 11.17 7.97 31.18
C GLU A 388 9.63 7.96 31.10
N PRO A 389 8.94 8.60 32.05
CA PRO A 389 7.50 8.79 31.97
C PRO A 389 7.11 9.60 30.72
N ARG A 390 6.13 9.12 29.95
CA ARG A 390 5.58 9.88 28.82
C ARG A 390 4.41 10.72 29.26
N GLN A 391 4.33 11.93 28.73
CA GLN A 391 3.22 12.84 29.00
C GLN A 391 2.00 12.42 28.18
N VAL A 392 0.87 12.27 28.86
CA VAL A 392 -0.45 11.98 28.30
C VAL A 392 -1.36 13.14 28.64
N ASN A 393 -1.87 13.81 27.62
CA ASN A 393 -2.82 14.91 27.79
C ASN A 393 -4.24 14.38 27.62
N ALA A 394 -5.07 14.55 28.64
CA ALA A 394 -6.47 14.10 28.64
C ALA A 394 -7.41 15.27 28.92
N LYS A 395 -8.46 15.41 28.09
CA LYS A 395 -9.46 16.46 28.26
C LYS A 395 -10.47 16.06 29.34
N LEU A 396 -10.68 16.96 30.28
CA LEU A 396 -11.77 16.88 31.25
C LEU A 396 -13.05 17.47 30.63
N PRO A 397 -14.20 16.79 30.73
CA PRO A 397 -15.48 17.36 30.33
C PRO A 397 -15.74 18.69 31.07
N PRO A 398 -16.32 19.72 30.41
CA PRO A 398 -16.56 21.02 31.05
C PRO A 398 -17.40 20.93 32.33
N ASP A 399 -18.43 20.08 32.32
CA ASP A 399 -19.37 19.90 33.44
C ASP A 399 -18.91 18.83 34.46
N PHE A 400 -17.61 18.54 34.55
CA PHE A 400 -17.12 17.53 35.49
C PHE A 400 -17.25 18.06 36.93
N PRO A 401 -17.96 17.36 37.84
CA PRO A 401 -18.23 17.92 39.17
C PRO A 401 -16.95 18.08 40.00
N ALA A 402 -16.83 19.19 40.72
CA ALA A 402 -15.76 19.40 41.68
C ALA A 402 -15.74 18.27 42.73
N GLY A 403 -14.54 17.86 43.15
CA GLY A 403 -14.39 16.75 44.09
C GLY A 403 -13.03 16.06 44.00
N ARG A 404 -12.83 15.04 44.84
CA ARG A 404 -11.66 14.15 44.75
C ARG A 404 -12.03 12.88 44.01
N TYR A 405 -11.21 12.49 43.05
CA TYR A 405 -11.42 11.33 42.21
C TYR A 405 -10.12 10.58 41.97
N ASP A 406 -10.24 9.28 41.74
CA ASP A 406 -9.10 8.43 41.38
C ASP A 406 -8.85 8.51 39.88
N LEU A 407 -7.63 8.91 39.52
CA LEU A 407 -7.10 8.89 38.17
C LEU A 407 -6.40 7.55 37.92
N VAL A 408 -6.74 6.90 36.80
CA VAL A 408 -6.14 5.63 36.37
C VAL A 408 -5.78 5.71 34.88
N ALA A 409 -4.58 5.26 34.55
CA ALA A 409 -4.14 5.03 33.18
C ALA A 409 -4.18 3.52 32.88
N SER A 410 -4.56 3.15 31.67
CA SER A 410 -4.63 1.75 31.24
C SER A 410 -4.27 1.57 29.77
N LEU A 411 -3.69 0.42 29.46
CA LEU A 411 -3.34 -0.01 28.12
C LEU A 411 -3.59 -1.51 28.01
N GLY A 412 -4.56 -1.89 27.17
CA GLY A 412 -5.09 -3.27 27.16
C GLY A 412 -5.68 -3.63 28.53
N GLU A 413 -5.17 -4.70 29.12
CA GLU A 413 -5.57 -5.19 30.46
C GLU A 413 -4.74 -4.57 31.59
N THR A 414 -3.57 -4.00 31.28
CA THR A 414 -2.66 -3.41 32.26
C THR A 414 -3.22 -2.06 32.74
N ARG A 415 -3.21 -1.84 34.05
CA ARG A 415 -3.70 -0.62 34.70
C ARG A 415 -2.66 -0.09 35.69
N SER A 416 -2.58 1.23 35.83
CA SER A 416 -1.82 1.86 36.90
C SER A 416 -2.52 1.72 38.25
N ALA A 417 -1.76 1.89 39.33
CA ALA A 417 -2.35 2.23 40.62
C ALA A 417 -3.15 3.56 40.50
N PRO A 418 -4.25 3.72 41.25
CA PRO A 418 -5.02 4.97 41.25
C PRO A 418 -4.22 6.10 41.93
N VAL A 419 -4.28 7.29 41.35
CA VAL A 419 -3.75 8.53 41.93
C VAL A 419 -4.90 9.48 42.22
N SER A 420 -5.05 9.91 43.47
CA SER A 420 -6.13 10.83 43.87
C SER A 420 -5.82 12.26 43.42
N ILE A 421 -6.71 12.85 42.62
CA ILE A 421 -6.62 14.25 42.19
C ILE A 421 -7.88 15.03 42.56
N ARG A 422 -7.78 16.36 42.64
CA ARG A 422 -8.89 17.26 42.90
C ARG A 422 -9.34 17.98 41.64
N VAL A 423 -10.63 17.90 41.32
CA VAL A 423 -11.28 18.80 40.36
C VAL A 423 -11.75 20.02 41.14
N VAL A 424 -11.25 21.20 40.78
CA VAL A 424 -11.53 22.49 41.46
C VAL A 424 -12.41 23.41 40.65
#